data_AF-A0A0J9EZP6-F1
#
_entry.id   AF-A0A0J9EZP6-F1
#
_cell.length_a   1.000
_cell.length_b   1.000
_cell.length_c   1.000
_cell.angle_alpha   90.00
_cell.angle_beta   90.00
_cell.angle_gamma   90.00
#
_symmetry.space_group_name_H-M   'P 1'
#
loop_
_entity.id
_entity.type
_entity.pdbx_description
1 polymer ?
#
loop_
_entity_poly.entity_id
_entity_poly.type
_entity_poly.pdbx_seq_one_letter_code
_entity_poly.pdbx_strand_id
1 'polypeptide(L)'
;MRIVDPAVHLVKAMTQELELLGLRNPYPPKPTRFCVSGCPQQFASLSVQWLGFTPTVEATELGAIETSETTPLSLKEGRRGS
;
A
#
# COMPACT_ATOMS: atom_id res chain seq x y z
N MET A 1 4.41 30.24 -1.94
CA MET A 1 3.95 28.84 -1.88
C MET A 1 4.94 28.02 -1.08
N ARG A 2 4.48 27.09 -0.23
CA ARG A 2 5.34 26.18 0.52
C ARG A 2 5.33 24.81 -0.16
N ILE A 3 6.51 24.31 -0.51
CA ILE A 3 6.67 22.94 -1.01
C ILE A 3 6.70 22.02 0.20
N VAL A 4 5.80 21.05 0.22
CA VAL A 4 5.72 20.02 1.25
C VAL A 4 6.22 18.73 0.61
N ASP A 5 7.19 18.07 1.24
CA ASP A 5 7.59 16.71 0.88
C ASP A 5 6.69 15.72 1.63
N PRO A 6 5.78 15.01 0.95
CA PRO A 6 4.85 14.10 1.60
C PRO A 6 5.54 12.94 2.30
N ALA A 7 6.64 12.42 1.75
CA ALA A 7 7.35 11.28 2.31
C ALA A 7 7.99 11.65 3.65
N VAL A 8 8.60 12.85 3.74
CA VAL A 8 9.19 13.35 4.98
C VAL A 8 8.13 13.57 6.07
N HIS A 9 6.98 14.12 5.70
CA HIS A 9 5.91 14.37 6.68
C HIS A 9 5.25 13.07 7.14
N LEU A 10 5.05 12.11 6.24
CA LEU A 10 4.51 10.79 6.56
C LEU A 10 5.42 10.02 7.52
N VAL A 11 6.73 9.97 7.24
CA VAL A 11 7.70 9.28 8.12
C VAL A 11 7.69 9.87 9.53
N LYS A 12 7.59 11.20 9.66
CA LYS A 12 7.50 11.87 10.97
C LYS A 12 6.24 11.47 11.73
N ALA A 13 5.08 11.50 11.08
CA ALA A 13 3.80 11.12 11.70
C ALA A 13 3.80 9.65 12.13
N MET A 14 4.22 8.74 11.25
CA MET A 14 4.28 7.30 11.54
C MET A 14 5.27 6.98 12.67
N THR A 15 6.39 7.70 12.76
CA THR A 15 7.36 7.53 13.87
C THR A 15 6.71 7.86 15.21
N GLN A 16 6.00 8.99 15.29
CA GLN A 16 5.28 9.40 16.49
C GLN A 16 4.18 8.38 16.85
N GLU A 17 3.43 7.90 15.87
CA GLU A 17 2.37 6.93 16.10
C GLU A 17 2.91 5.58 16.61
N LEU A 18 3.99 5.06 16.01
CA LEU A 18 4.63 3.82 16.47
C LEU A 18 5.21 3.95 17.89
N GLU A 19 5.71 5.13 18.28
CA GLU A 19 6.16 5.40 19.64
C GLU A 19 4.99 5.39 20.64
N LEU A 20 3.90 6.09 20.32
CA LEU A 20 2.70 6.15 21.15
C LEU A 20 2.07 4.77 21.34
N LEU A 21 2.10 3.93 20.31
CA LEU A 21 1.57 2.56 20.34
C LEU A 21 2.54 1.53 20.95
N GLY A 22 3.79 1.92 21.23
CA GLY A 22 4.82 0.98 21.68
C GLY A 22 5.22 -0.07 20.64
N LEU A 23 5.01 0.21 19.34
CA LEU A 23 5.26 -0.69 18.21
C LEU A 23 6.59 -0.43 17.49
N ARG A 24 7.40 0.51 18.01
CA ARG A 24 8.71 0.82 17.43
C ARG A 24 9.64 -0.40 17.54
N ASN A 25 10.17 -0.85 16.39
CA ASN A 25 11.14 -1.94 16.35
C ASN A 25 12.44 -1.53 17.07
N PRO A 26 12.85 -2.20 18.18
CA PRO A 26 14.07 -1.85 18.91
C PRO A 26 15.34 -2.48 18.31
N TYR A 27 15.19 -3.37 17.32
CA TYR A 27 16.31 -4.05 16.67
C TYR A 27 16.80 -3.29 15.43
N PRO A 28 18.03 -3.57 14.95
CA PRO A 28 18.49 -3.07 13.67
C PRO A 28 17.50 -3.37 12.53
N PRO A 29 17.38 -2.47 11.54
CA PRO A 29 16.50 -2.70 10.41
C PRO A 29 16.95 -3.93 9.62
N LYS A 30 15.99 -4.76 9.22
CA LYS A 30 16.23 -5.85 8.27
C LYS A 30 16.31 -5.28 6.84
N PRO A 31 17.00 -5.95 5.91
CA PRO A 31 17.00 -5.57 4.49
C PRO A 31 15.56 -5.45 3.95
N THR A 32 15.30 -4.38 3.20
CA THR A 32 13.98 -4.12 2.61
C THR A 32 13.73 -5.10 1.45
N ARG A 33 12.59 -5.80 1.50
CA ARG A 33 12.10 -6.65 0.41
C ARG A 33 11.23 -5.83 -0.53
N PHE A 34 11.58 -5.81 -1.82
CA PHE A 34 10.83 -5.11 -2.86
C PHE A 34 10.01 -6.10 -3.67
N CYS A 35 8.74 -5.79 -3.92
CA CYS A 35 7.83 -6.62 -4.71
C CYS A 35 7.06 -5.77 -5.70
N VAL A 36 6.87 -6.28 -6.93
CA VAL A 36 6.10 -5.58 -7.98
C VAL A 36 5.20 -6.55 -8.72
N SER A 37 4.03 -6.07 -9.15
CA SER A 37 3.15 -6.80 -10.06
C SER A 37 3.54 -6.67 -11.53
N GLY A 38 4.45 -5.74 -11.85
CA GLY A 38 5.03 -5.55 -13.18
C GLY A 38 6.35 -6.31 -13.39
N CYS A 39 7.21 -5.80 -14.26
CA CYS A 39 8.53 -6.38 -14.53
C CYS A 39 9.54 -6.04 -13.41
N PRO A 40 10.03 -7.02 -12.63
CA PRO A 40 10.99 -6.77 -11.55
C PRO A 40 12.31 -6.18 -12.02
N GLN A 41 12.80 -6.63 -13.18
CA GLN A 41 14.09 -6.18 -13.75
C GLN A 41 14.06 -4.70 -14.15
N GLN A 42 12.93 -4.25 -14.69
CA GLN A 42 12.73 -2.85 -15.03
C GLN A 42 12.70 -1.97 -13.78
N PHE A 43 11.99 -2.39 -12.72
CA PHE A 43 11.97 -1.67 -11.46
C PHE A 43 13.37 -1.61 -10.83
N ALA A 44 14.08 -2.73 -10.78
CA ALA A 44 15.43 -2.79 -10.22
C ALA A 44 16.38 -1.83 -10.94
N SER A 45 16.29 -1.73 -12.26
CA SER A 45 17.14 -0.84 -13.07
C SER A 45 16.82 0.64 -12.85
N LEU A 46 15.53 1.01 -12.82
CA LEU A 46 15.10 2.40 -12.66
C LEU A 46 15.30 2.92 -11.24
N SER A 47 15.19 2.05 -10.23
CA SER A 47 15.24 2.44 -8.82
C SER A 47 16.63 2.81 -8.31
N VAL A 48 17.69 2.47 -9.05
CA VAL A 48 19.08 2.82 -8.69
C VAL A 48 19.25 4.32 -8.45
N GLN A 49 18.61 5.16 -9.27
CA GLN A 49 18.75 6.62 -9.15
C GLN A 49 18.16 7.19 -7.84
N TRP A 50 17.19 6.50 -7.24
CA TRP A 50 16.54 6.92 -6.00
C TRP A 50 17.14 6.23 -4.77
N LEU A 51 17.59 4.98 -4.93
CA LEU A 51 18.10 4.15 -3.82
C LEU A 51 19.62 4.16 -3.69
N GLY A 52 20.35 4.50 -4.76
CA GLY A 52 21.81 4.43 -4.82
C GLY A 52 22.38 3.02 -5.02
N PHE A 53 21.53 2.00 -5.17
CA PHE A 53 21.92 0.61 -5.42
C PHE A 53 20.85 -0.12 -6.25
N THR A 54 21.20 -1.27 -6.83
CA THR A 54 20.24 -2.14 -7.54
C THR A 54 19.59 -3.10 -6.55
N PRO A 55 18.29 -2.97 -6.24
CA PRO A 55 17.62 -3.86 -5.30
C PRO A 55 17.29 -5.23 -5.93
N THR A 56 17.21 -6.26 -5.08
CA THR A 56 16.52 -7.50 -5.42
C THR A 56 15.01 -7.26 -5.37
N VAL A 57 14.32 -7.56 -6.47
CA VAL A 57 12.88 -7.31 -6.63
C VAL A 57 12.19 -8.61 -7.01
N GLU A 58 11.10 -8.92 -6.31
CA GLU A 58 10.30 -10.12 -6.53
C GLU A 58 9.03 -9.78 -7.33
N ALA A 59 8.64 -10.65 -8.26
CA ALA A 59 7.34 -10.55 -8.89
C ALA A 59 6.25 -10.97 -7.89
N THR A 60 5.10 -10.30 -7.89
CA THR A 60 3.96 -10.65 -7.05
C THR A 60 2.67 -10.47 -7.82
N GLU A 61 1.88 -11.53 -7.89
CA GLU A 61 0.54 -11.49 -8.47
C GLU A 61 -0.43 -10.88 -7.45
N LEU A 62 -1.20 -9.89 -7.89
CA LEU A 62 -2.29 -9.35 -7.08
C LEU A 62 -3.51 -10.22 -7.31
N GLY A 63 -4.11 -10.73 -6.23
CA GLY A 63 -5.38 -11.44 -6.30
C GLY A 63 -6.48 -10.56 -6.88
N ALA A 64 -7.50 -11.17 -7.50
CA ALA A 64 -8.69 -10.46 -7.94
C ALA A 64 -9.28 -9.72 -6.73
N ILE A 65 -9.47 -8.41 -6.87
CA ILE A 65 -10.18 -7.62 -5.86
C ILE A 65 -11.62 -8.11 -5.88
N GLU A 66 -12.07 -8.76 -4.82
CA GLU A 66 -13.49 -9.03 -4.62
C GLU A 66 -14.16 -7.66 -4.46
N THR A 67 -14.72 -7.14 -5.57
CA THR A 67 -15.61 -6.01 -5.49
C THR A 67 -16.81 -6.48 -4.68
N SER A 68 -16.97 -5.96 -3.46
CA SER A 68 -18.18 -6.17 -2.69
C SER A 68 -19.34 -5.62 -3.52
N GLU A 69 -20.03 -6.51 -4.23
CA GLU A 69 -21.23 -6.15 -4.98
C GLU A 69 -22.24 -5.62 -3.95
N THR A 70 -22.55 -4.33 -4.03
CA THR A 70 -23.75 -3.78 -3.37
C THR A 70 -24.93 -4.51 -3.99
N THR A 71 -25.45 -5.50 -3.27
CA THR A 71 -26.67 -6.19 -3.64
C THR A 71 -27.78 -5.13 -3.69
N PRO A 72 -28.41 -4.85 -4.84
CA PRO A 72 -29.54 -3.95 -4.86
C PRO A 72 -30.66 -4.63 -4.09
N LEU A 73 -31.04 -4.01 -2.95
CA LEU A 73 -32.22 -4.37 -2.17
C LEU A 73 -33.43 -4.40 -3.09
N SER A 74 -33.86 -5.60 -3.48
CA SER A 74 -35.14 -5.78 -4.18
C SER A 74 -36.26 -5.45 -3.18
N LEU A 75 -36.78 -4.22 -3.29
CA LEU A 75 -38.01 -3.80 -2.62
C LEU A 75 -39.16 -4.64 -3.17
N LYS A 76 -39.66 -5.60 -2.39
CA LYS A 76 -40.90 -6.32 -2.72
C LYS A 76 -42.05 -5.33 -2.67
N GLU A 77 -42.46 -4.86 -3.84
CA GLU A 77 -43.69 -4.08 -4.00
C GLU A 77 -44.91 -4.99 -3.76
N GLY A 78 -45.60 -4.77 -2.64
CA GLY A 78 -46.83 -5.46 -2.29
C GLY A 78 -47.95 -5.10 -3.26
N ARG A 79 -48.34 -6.04 -4.13
CA ARG A 79 -49.58 -5.94 -4.91
C ARG A 79 -50.78 -6.13 -3.98
N ARG A 80 -51.46 -5.02 -3.66
CA ARG A 80 -52.85 -5.02 -3.18
C ARG A 80 -53.80 -5.32 -4.34
N GLY A 81 -54.78 -6.17 -4.07
CA GLY A 81 -56.11 -6.12 -4.69
C GLY A 81 -56.28 -6.90 -5.99
N SER A 82 -57.07 -7.97 -5.96
CA SER A 82 -58.52 -7.89 -6.21
C SER A 82 -59.22 -9.11 -5.63
#